data_AF-A0A954R9U5-F1
#
_entry.id   AF-A0A954R9U5-F1
#
_cell.length_a   1.000
_cell.length_b   1.000
_cell.length_c   1.000
_cell.angle_alpha   90.00
_cell.angle_beta   90.00
_cell.angle_gamma   90.00
#
_symmetry.space_group_name_H-M   'P 1'
#
loop_
_entity.id
_entity.type
_entity.pdbx_description
1 polymer ?
#
loop_
_entity_poly.entity_id
_entity_poly.type
_entity_poly.pdbx_seq_one_letter_code
_entity_poly.pdbx_strand_id
1 'polypeptide(L)'
;MSCVRFQYGLLSALICVLLATSPAPSFAHSPGDAMADAANHFLAALDNQQREKAQFKFDDKERLNWQFVPMDRAGLPLREMKPNQQHLAMALLNSALSHRGFSKALNIMALEQILHEMENNS
;
A
#
# COMPACT_ATOMS: atom_id res chain seq x y z
N MET A 1 -33.42 20.03 51.65
CA MET A 1 -32.46 20.34 50.55
C MET A 1 -31.76 19.09 49.98
N SER A 2 -32.10 17.87 50.40
CA SER A 2 -31.43 16.63 49.92
C SER A 2 -32.13 15.93 48.75
N CYS A 3 -33.39 16.25 48.46
CA CYS A 3 -34.18 15.61 47.39
C CYS A 3 -33.75 16.04 45.98
N VAL A 4 -33.33 17.29 45.81
CA VAL A 4 -32.96 17.87 44.51
C VAL A 4 -31.57 17.40 44.01
N ARG A 5 -30.64 17.11 44.94
CA ARG A 5 -29.29 16.61 44.61
C ARG A 5 -29.29 15.19 44.02
N PHE A 6 -30.26 14.36 44.40
CA PHE A 6 -30.37 12.98 43.90
C PHE A 6 -30.92 12.93 42.47
N GLN A 7 -31.82 13.85 42.13
CA GLN A 7 -32.44 13.95 40.80
C GLN A 7 -31.45 14.45 39.72
N TYR A 8 -30.53 15.35 40.08
CA TYR A 8 -29.45 15.79 39.18
C TYR A 8 -28.34 14.73 38.99
N GLY A 9 -28.11 13.86 39.99
CA GLY A 9 -27.16 12.75 39.88
C GLY A 9 -27.60 11.67 38.88
N LEU A 10 -28.90 11.33 38.88
CA LEU A 10 -29.48 10.38 37.93
C LEU A 10 -29.52 10.92 36.49
N LEU A 11 -29.85 12.21 36.32
CA LEU A 11 -29.82 12.87 35.00
C LEU A 11 -28.40 12.99 34.43
N SER A 12 -27.40 13.30 35.27
CA SER A 12 -25.99 13.35 34.86
C SER A 12 -25.45 11.97 34.44
N ALA A 13 -25.85 10.90 35.14
CA ALA A 13 -25.44 9.54 34.79
C ALA A 13 -26.07 9.09 33.45
N LEU A 14 -27.32 9.46 33.18
CA LEU A 14 -28.00 9.15 31.92
C LEU A 14 -27.36 9.87 30.71
N ILE A 15 -26.92 11.12 30.89
CA ILE A 15 -26.24 11.89 29.84
C ILE A 15 -24.86 11.30 29.50
N CYS A 16 -24.08 10.86 30.51
CA CYS A 16 -22.79 10.19 30.27
C CYS A 16 -22.94 8.85 29.53
N VAL A 17 -23.98 8.08 29.83
CA VAL A 17 -24.26 6.81 29.15
C VAL A 17 -24.68 7.04 27.69
N LEU A 18 -25.40 8.12 27.39
CA LEU A 18 -25.80 8.50 26.02
C LEU A 18 -24.62 9.01 25.18
N LEU A 19 -23.61 9.64 25.79
CA LEU A 19 -22.40 10.09 25.08
C LEU A 19 -21.44 8.94 24.75
N ALA A 20 -21.41 7.88 25.56
CA ALA A 20 -20.48 6.75 25.38
C ALA A 20 -20.92 5.74 24.30
N THR A 21 -22.15 5.83 23.79
CA THR A 21 -22.68 4.93 22.75
C THR A 21 -22.64 5.54 21.35
N SER A 22 -22.09 6.75 21.19
CA SER A 22 -21.92 7.34 19.86
C SER A 22 -20.90 6.51 19.07
N PRO A 23 -21.28 5.92 17.92
CA PRO A 23 -20.29 5.27 17.06
C PRO A 23 -19.29 6.33 16.63
N ALA A 24 -18.03 6.17 17.04
CA ALA A 24 -16.97 7.01 16.54
C ALA A 24 -16.99 6.93 15.00
N PRO A 25 -16.84 8.06 14.28
CA PRO A 25 -16.67 7.99 12.84
C PRO A 25 -15.38 7.19 12.56
N SER A 26 -15.55 5.95 12.13
CA SER A 26 -14.47 5.17 11.55
C SER A 26 -14.16 5.79 10.19
N PHE A 27 -13.12 6.63 10.15
CA PHE A 27 -12.55 7.07 8.89
C PHE A 27 -11.88 5.85 8.27
N ALA A 28 -12.59 5.18 7.36
CA ALA A 28 -11.96 4.19 6.49
C ALA A 28 -10.92 4.96 5.65
N HIS A 29 -9.66 4.50 5.70
CA HIS A 29 -8.60 5.05 4.86
C HIS A 29 -9.01 4.92 3.40
N SER A 30 -8.82 5.97 2.60
CA SER A 30 -9.11 5.83 1.17
C SER A 30 -8.10 4.84 0.55
N PRO A 31 -8.46 4.14 -0.55
CA PRO A 31 -7.51 3.30 -1.25
C PRO A 31 -6.24 4.07 -1.67
N GLY A 32 -6.38 5.36 -2.01
CA GLY A 32 -5.26 6.23 -2.36
C GLY A 32 -4.31 6.48 -1.19
N ASP A 33 -4.86 6.69 0.01
CA ASP A 33 -4.04 6.91 1.20
C ASP A 33 -3.29 5.62 1.58
N ALA A 34 -3.94 4.45 1.45
CA ALA A 34 -3.30 3.16 1.71
C ALA A 34 -2.13 2.89 0.74
N MET A 35 -2.31 3.25 -0.53
CA MET A 35 -1.25 3.17 -1.55
C MET A 35 -0.11 4.15 -1.25
N ALA A 36 -0.41 5.37 -0.82
CA ALA A 36 0.59 6.37 -0.46
C ALA A 36 1.45 5.91 0.74
N ASP A 37 0.82 5.32 1.76
CA ASP A 37 1.54 4.77 2.92
C ASP A 37 2.46 3.62 2.52
N ALA A 38 1.99 2.69 1.69
CA ALA A 38 2.80 1.58 1.17
C ALA A 38 3.99 2.10 0.34
N ALA A 39 3.78 3.13 -0.48
CA ALA A 39 4.84 3.77 -1.26
C ALA A 39 5.89 4.42 -0.36
N ASN A 40 5.46 5.16 0.67
CA ASN A 40 6.36 5.80 1.63
C ASN A 40 7.19 4.76 2.41
N HIS A 41 6.58 3.65 2.84
CA HIS A 41 7.31 2.56 3.48
C HIS A 41 8.34 1.91 2.55
N PHE A 42 7.98 1.68 1.28
CA PHE A 42 8.92 1.18 0.29
C PHE A 42 10.11 2.14 0.10
N LEU A 43 9.85 3.43 -0.13
CA LEU A 43 10.89 4.44 -0.34
C LEU A 43 11.80 4.63 0.89
N ALA A 44 11.26 4.49 2.10
CA ALA A 44 12.02 4.58 3.35
C ALA A 44 13.02 3.42 3.55
N ALA A 45 12.77 2.27 2.91
CA ALA A 45 13.67 1.11 3.00
C ALA A 45 14.81 1.15 1.98
N LEU A 46 14.81 2.09 1.03
CA LEU A 46 15.81 2.23 -0.01
C LEU A 46 16.97 3.13 0.45
N ASP A 47 18.18 2.82 -0.01
CA ASP A 47 19.28 3.78 0.07
C ASP A 47 19.09 4.93 -0.94
N ASN A 48 19.94 5.95 -0.87
CA ASN A 48 19.82 7.14 -1.71
C ASN A 48 19.89 6.81 -3.21
N GLN A 49 20.79 5.91 -3.62
CA GLN A 49 20.99 5.54 -5.02
C GLN A 49 19.79 4.76 -5.55
N GLN A 50 19.28 3.81 -4.76
CA GLN A 50 18.08 3.05 -5.08
C GLN A 50 16.84 3.97 -5.16
N ARG A 51 16.72 4.92 -4.23
CA ARG A 51 15.60 5.85 -4.16
C ARG A 51 15.57 6.83 -5.34
N GLU A 52 16.74 7.22 -5.86
CA GLU A 52 16.85 7.99 -7.10
C GLU A 52 16.37 7.20 -8.31
N LYS A 53 16.69 5.90 -8.40
CA LYS A 53 16.19 5.03 -9.47
C LYS A 53 14.69 4.73 -9.37
N ALA A 54 14.14 4.68 -8.16
CA ALA A 54 12.77 4.26 -7.91
C ALA A 54 11.71 5.36 -8.11
N GLN A 55 12.12 6.61 -8.36
CA GLN A 55 11.22 7.75 -8.46
C GLN A 55 11.42 8.53 -9.75
N PHE A 56 10.31 9.07 -10.26
CA PHE A 56 10.29 10.00 -11.36
C PHE A 56 9.54 11.26 -10.94
N LYS A 57 9.82 12.38 -11.61
CA LYS A 57 8.95 13.55 -11.50
C LYS A 57 7.59 13.23 -12.11
N PHE A 58 6.55 13.90 -11.65
CA PHE A 58 5.19 13.64 -12.13
C PHE A 58 4.98 13.95 -13.62
N ASP A 59 5.77 14.89 -14.15
CA ASP A 59 5.82 15.33 -15.54
C ASP A 59 6.94 14.66 -16.36
N ASP A 60 7.59 13.63 -15.80
CA ASP A 60 8.62 12.88 -16.52
C ASP A 60 8.03 12.17 -17.75
N LYS A 61 8.81 12.14 -18.84
CA LYS A 61 8.44 11.45 -20.08
C LYS A 61 8.17 9.96 -19.87
N GLU A 62 8.79 9.34 -18.87
CA GLU A 62 8.61 7.92 -18.55
C GLU A 62 7.16 7.58 -18.22
N ARG A 63 6.39 8.54 -17.69
CA ARG A 63 4.96 8.36 -17.42
C ARG A 63 4.13 7.98 -18.65
N LEU A 64 4.61 8.37 -19.84
CA LEU A 64 3.96 8.12 -21.12
C LEU A 64 4.66 6.99 -21.93
N ASN A 65 5.70 6.37 -21.37
CA ASN A 65 6.48 5.31 -22.01
C ASN A 65 5.84 3.92 -21.79
N TRP A 66 4.73 3.63 -22.50
CA TRP A 66 3.96 2.39 -22.38
C TRP A 66 4.32 1.32 -23.41
N GLN A 67 5.58 1.27 -23.82
CA GLN A 67 6.11 0.35 -24.81
C GLN A 67 6.20 -1.05 -24.17
N PHE A 68 5.71 -2.08 -24.85
CA PHE A 68 5.74 -3.47 -24.34
C PHE A 68 6.78 -4.36 -25.03
N VAL A 69 7.66 -3.79 -25.85
CA VAL A 69 8.76 -4.53 -26.51
C VAL A 69 9.93 -4.77 -25.54
N PRO A 70 10.79 -5.77 -25.78
CA PRO A 70 12.03 -5.96 -25.02
C PRO A 70 12.95 -4.74 -25.15
N MET A 71 13.19 -4.07 -24.03
CA MET A 71 14.09 -2.91 -23.91
C MET A 71 14.51 -2.75 -22.44
N ASP A 72 15.58 -2.00 -22.21
CA ASP A 72 15.94 -1.59 -20.86
C ASP A 72 14.81 -0.78 -20.23
N ARG A 73 14.43 -1.15 -19.01
CA ARG A 73 13.36 -0.49 -18.26
C ARG A 73 13.95 0.47 -17.25
N ALA A 74 13.47 1.71 -17.29
CA ALA A 74 13.77 2.68 -16.26
C ALA A 74 13.10 2.27 -14.93
N GLY A 75 13.72 2.61 -13.80
CA GLY A 75 13.27 2.19 -12.48
C GLY A 75 14.33 1.40 -11.71
N LEU A 76 14.03 1.10 -10.45
CA LEU A 76 14.84 0.19 -9.63
C LEU A 76 14.40 -1.26 -9.90
N PRO A 77 15.24 -2.11 -10.53
CA PRO A 77 14.85 -3.49 -10.81
C PRO A 77 14.86 -4.34 -9.53
N LEU A 78 13.94 -5.31 -9.44
CA LEU A 78 13.81 -6.20 -8.26
C LEU A 78 15.12 -6.94 -7.91
N ARG A 79 15.94 -7.28 -8.91
CA ARG A 79 17.24 -7.95 -8.73
C ARG A 79 18.28 -7.11 -7.98
N GLU A 80 18.10 -5.78 -7.93
CA GLU A 80 18.97 -4.85 -7.19
C GLU A 80 18.46 -4.57 -5.77
N MET A 81 17.34 -5.19 -5.37
CA MET A 81 16.72 -5.00 -4.06
C MET A 81 17.10 -6.11 -3.08
N LYS A 82 17.22 -5.75 -1.80
CA LYS A 82 17.30 -6.70 -0.68
C LYS A 82 15.94 -7.38 -0.45
N PRO A 83 15.88 -8.56 0.19
CA PRO A 83 14.61 -9.27 0.42
C PRO A 83 13.52 -8.43 1.12
N ASN A 84 13.90 -7.60 2.10
CA ASN A 84 12.97 -6.71 2.79
C ASN A 84 12.42 -5.60 1.87
N GLN A 85 13.22 -5.10 0.93
CA GLN A 85 12.81 -4.08 -0.04
C GLN A 85 11.86 -4.69 -1.08
N GLN A 86 12.14 -5.92 -1.56
CA GLN A 86 11.24 -6.65 -2.45
C GLN A 86 9.88 -6.89 -1.80
N HIS A 87 9.85 -7.27 -0.52
CA HIS A 87 8.61 -7.45 0.22
C HIS A 87 7.77 -6.16 0.26
N LEU A 88 8.41 -5.01 0.51
CA LEU A 88 7.74 -3.71 0.51
C LEU A 88 7.28 -3.27 -0.89
N ALA A 89 8.06 -3.58 -1.94
CA ALA A 89 7.64 -3.36 -3.32
C ALA A 89 6.37 -4.17 -3.66
N MET A 90 6.30 -5.43 -3.22
CA MET A 90 5.11 -6.26 -3.38
C MET A 90 3.93 -5.74 -2.55
N ALA A 91 4.17 -5.21 -1.34
CA ALA A 91 3.12 -4.57 -0.54
C ALA A 91 2.53 -3.34 -1.25
N LEU A 92 3.37 -2.52 -1.88
CA LEU A 92 2.92 -1.42 -2.73
C LEU A 92 2.07 -1.92 -3.90
N LEU A 93 2.53 -2.94 -4.63
CA LEU A 93 1.73 -3.52 -5.73
C LEU A 93 0.38 -4.07 -5.24
N ASN A 94 0.37 -4.75 -4.09
CA ASN A 94 -0.84 -5.30 -3.48
C ASN A 94 -1.84 -4.21 -3.08
N SER A 95 -1.36 -3.04 -2.64
CA SER A 95 -2.24 -1.91 -2.28
C SER A 95 -3.00 -1.33 -3.50
N ALA A 96 -2.45 -1.48 -4.70
CA ALA A 96 -3.01 -0.95 -5.95
C ALA A 96 -3.93 -1.94 -6.70
N LEU A 97 -3.94 -3.21 -6.29
CA LEU A 97 -4.64 -4.28 -6.99
C LEU A 97 -5.70 -4.93 -6.10
N SER A 98 -6.72 -5.53 -6.73
CA SER A 98 -7.56 -6.49 -6.00
C SER A 98 -6.73 -7.73 -5.64
N HIS A 99 -7.19 -8.50 -4.64
CA HIS A 99 -6.56 -9.77 -4.27
C HIS A 99 -6.35 -10.70 -5.49
N ARG A 100 -7.37 -10.81 -6.37
CA ARG A 100 -7.26 -11.57 -7.62
C ARG A 100 -6.22 -10.99 -8.59
N GLY A 101 -6.14 -9.67 -8.68
CA GLY A 101 -5.17 -8.97 -9.52
C GLY A 101 -3.74 -9.20 -9.05
N PHE A 102 -3.51 -9.10 -7.74
CA PHE A 102 -2.22 -9.35 -7.12
C PHE A 102 -1.76 -10.80 -7.32
N SER A 103 -2.62 -11.78 -7.03
CA SER A 103 -2.31 -13.19 -7.25
C SER A 103 -2.02 -13.50 -8.73
N LYS A 104 -2.74 -12.86 -9.66
CA LYS A 104 -2.46 -12.99 -11.09
C LYS A 104 -1.07 -12.44 -11.44
N ALA A 105 -0.71 -11.25 -10.94
CA ALA A 105 0.60 -10.66 -11.21
C ALA A 105 1.75 -11.56 -10.71
N LEU A 106 1.64 -12.09 -9.48
CA LEU A 106 2.60 -13.04 -8.93
C LEU A 106 2.72 -14.31 -9.75
N ASN A 107 1.59 -14.88 -10.18
CA ASN A 107 1.59 -16.09 -10.99
C ASN A 107 2.24 -15.85 -12.36
N ILE A 108 2.02 -14.70 -12.99
CA ILE A 108 2.68 -14.34 -14.25
C ILE A 108 4.19 -14.25 -14.06
N MET A 109 4.66 -13.57 -13.01
CA MET A 109 6.10 -13.50 -12.70
C MET A 109 6.71 -14.89 -12.43
N ALA A 110 5.97 -15.78 -11.77
CA ALA A 110 6.42 -17.15 -11.51
C ALA A 110 6.48 -18.01 -12.79
N LEU A 111 5.63 -17.73 -13.79
CA LEU A 111 5.65 -18.41 -15.08
C LEU A 111 6.93 -18.14 -15.87
N GLU A 112 7.64 -17.04 -15.61
CA GLU A 112 8.94 -16.75 -16.25
C GLU A 112 9.98 -17.84 -15.98
N GLN A 113 9.96 -18.47 -14.80
CA GLN A 113 10.86 -19.59 -14.49
C GLN A 113 10.53 -20.83 -15.32
N ILE A 114 9.23 -21.12 -15.49
CA ILE A 114 8.76 -22.22 -16.35
C ILE A 114 9.12 -21.94 -17.80
N LEU A 115 8.91 -20.70 -18.25
CA LEU A 115 9.26 -20.29 -19.60
C LEU A 115 10.77 -20.46 -19.83
N HIS A 116 11.60 -19.99 -18.90
CA HIS A 116 13.04 -20.19 -18.93
C HIS A 116 13.42 -21.67 -19.02
N GLU A 117 12.78 -22.54 -18.24
CA GLU A 117 13.00 -23.99 -18.29
C GLU A 117 12.59 -24.62 -19.63
N MET A 118 11.49 -24.15 -20.23
CA MET A 118 11.01 -24.61 -21.53
C MET A 118 11.89 -24.12 -22.69
N GLU A 119 12.43 -22.90 -22.57
CA GLU A 119 13.25 -22.23 -23.59
C GLU A 119 14.75 -22.58 -23.48
N ASN A 120 15.18 -23.42 -22.52
CA ASN A 120 16.56 -23.85 -22.25
C ASN A 120 17.30 -24.58 -23.41
N ASN A 121 16.88 -24.38 -24.67
CA ASN A 121 17.57 -24.74 -25.91
C ASN A 121 17.45 -23.65 -27.00
N SER A 122 17.27 -22.36 -26.66
CA SER A 122 17.23 -21.25 -27.62
C SER A 122 17.90 -19.98 -27.09
#